data_AF-A0A150Y205-F1
#
_entry.id   AF-A0A150Y205-F1
#
_cell.length_a   1.000
_cell.length_b   1.000
_cell.length_c   1.000
_cell.angle_alpha   90.00
_cell.angle_beta   90.00
_cell.angle_gamma   90.00
#
_symmetry.space_group_name_H-M   'P 1'
#
loop_
_entity.id
_entity.type
_entity.pdbx_description
1 polymer ?
#
loop_
_entity_poly.entity_id
_entity_poly.type
_entity_poly.pdbx_seq_one_letter_code
_entity_poly.pdbx_strand_id
1 'polypeptide(L)'
;MSSKINVIEILLKHKSTLENPEGKMLRRDRKHFVIYPILIALLLSIIIGIPNDNLVNIFAICLSVFVGLFLNLLVLIISFAENKLNIKDIKNRAELLEQTFYNITYTIVISLFALGILFLANVKFLPTDLVFSYEKTLWETKIHIEKLEYNQILTLIIYFIFNTVFAHLILTLLMIIKRIFHLFKVEIEEINGNKNTRK
;
A
#
# COMPACT_ATOMS: atom_id res chain seq x y z
N MET A 1 -0.81 -22.66 18.34
CA MET A 1 -1.89 -21.96 17.60
C MET A 1 -1.82 -22.43 16.15
N SER A 2 -2.94 -22.89 15.56
CA SER A 2 -2.93 -23.29 14.15
C SER A 2 -2.73 -22.04 13.29
N SER A 3 -1.49 -21.78 12.86
CA SER A 3 -1.14 -20.64 12.02
C SER A 3 -1.57 -20.93 10.58
N LYS A 4 -2.88 -20.99 10.34
CA LYS A 4 -3.39 -20.97 8.97
C LYS A 4 -3.02 -19.64 8.34
N ILE A 5 -2.87 -19.61 7.02
CA ILE A 5 -2.63 -18.37 6.24
C ILE A 5 -3.90 -17.52 6.35
N ASN A 6 -4.04 -16.76 7.43
CA ASN A 6 -5.15 -15.86 7.66
C ASN A 6 -4.71 -14.42 7.40
N VAL A 7 -4.65 -14.06 6.13
CA VAL A 7 -4.31 -12.70 5.71
C VAL A 7 -5.40 -11.69 6.08
N ILE A 8 -6.64 -12.15 6.25
CA ILE A 8 -7.79 -11.29 6.55
C ILE A 8 -7.59 -10.57 7.88
N GLU A 9 -7.03 -11.26 8.88
CA GLU A 9 -6.71 -10.66 10.18
C GLU A 9 -5.76 -9.47 10.02
N ILE A 10 -4.72 -9.60 9.19
CA ILE A 10 -3.74 -8.54 8.93
C ILE A 10 -4.42 -7.33 8.27
N LEU A 11 -5.29 -7.56 7.29
CA LEU A 11 -6.04 -6.49 6.62
C LEU A 11 -6.98 -5.76 7.59
N LEU A 12 -7.71 -6.50 8.42
CA LEU A 12 -8.64 -5.96 9.42
C LEU A 12 -7.90 -5.16 10.50
N LYS A 13 -6.78 -5.71 10.99
CA LYS A 13 -5.95 -5.04 11.99
C LYS A 13 -5.31 -3.77 11.43
N HIS A 14 -4.77 -3.79 10.22
CA HIS A 14 -4.28 -2.57 9.57
C HIS A 14 -5.36 -1.49 9.49
N LYS A 15 -6.56 -1.85 9.01
CA LYS A 15 -7.71 -0.94 8.93
C LYS A 15 -8.06 -0.36 10.31
N SER A 16 -8.06 -1.19 11.35
CA SER A 16 -8.32 -0.72 12.72
C SER A 16 -7.31 0.31 13.20
N THR A 17 -6.05 0.27 12.72
CA THR A 17 -5.04 1.28 13.07
C THR A 17 -5.31 2.66 12.42
N LEU A 18 -6.26 2.75 11.49
CA LEU A 18 -6.69 3.97 10.83
C LEU A 18 -8.01 4.51 11.40
N GLU A 19 -8.63 3.77 12.31
CA GLU A 19 -9.88 4.11 12.96
C GLU A 19 -9.62 4.75 14.33
N ASN A 20 -10.47 5.69 14.71
CA ASN A 20 -10.48 6.26 16.06
C ASN A 20 -11.01 5.25 17.08
N PRO A 21 -10.93 5.55 18.41
CA PRO A 21 -11.53 4.72 19.46
C PRO A 21 -13.03 4.40 19.26
N GLU A 22 -13.75 5.22 18.49
CA GLU A 22 -15.16 5.01 18.12
C GLU A 22 -15.36 4.09 16.89
N GLY A 23 -14.30 3.49 16.34
CA GLY A 23 -14.35 2.61 15.16
C GLY A 23 -14.62 3.32 13.83
N LYS A 24 -14.46 4.65 13.78
CA LYS A 24 -14.63 5.47 12.57
C LYS A 24 -13.30 6.05 12.13
N MET A 25 -12.99 5.94 10.83
CA MET A 25 -11.86 6.66 10.25
C MET A 25 -12.10 8.18 10.33
N LEU A 26 -11.08 8.91 10.76
CA LEU A 26 -11.09 10.36 10.68
C LEU A 26 -11.29 10.80 9.21
N ARG A 27 -12.12 11.81 8.96
CA ARG A 27 -12.37 12.31 7.59
C ARG A 27 -11.09 12.69 6.85
N ARG A 28 -10.07 13.17 7.56
CA ARG A 28 -8.75 13.49 7.02
C ARG A 28 -8.00 12.23 6.61
N ASP A 29 -8.02 11.19 7.43
CA ASP A 29 -7.30 9.94 7.17
C ASP A 29 -7.97 9.16 6.04
N ARG A 30 -9.30 9.23 5.92
CA ARG A 30 -10.02 8.71 4.74
C ARG A 30 -9.58 9.40 3.44
N LYS A 31 -9.35 10.72 3.47
CA LYS A 31 -8.79 11.43 2.29
C LYS A 31 -7.41 10.89 1.95
N HIS A 32 -6.56 10.69 2.95
CA HIS A 32 -5.21 10.20 2.73
C HIS A 32 -5.16 8.77 2.21
N PHE A 33 -5.92 7.84 2.80
CA PHE A 33 -5.76 6.41 2.51
C PHE A 33 -6.68 5.86 1.42
N VAL A 34 -7.71 6.62 1.02
CA VAL A 34 -8.64 6.19 -0.04
C VAL A 34 -8.64 7.17 -1.22
N ILE A 35 -8.84 8.47 -0.97
CA ILE A 35 -9.04 9.44 -2.05
C ILE A 35 -7.72 9.71 -2.79
N TYR A 36 -6.61 9.97 -2.08
CA TYR A 36 -5.35 10.26 -2.76
C TYR A 36 -4.79 9.08 -3.58
N PRO A 37 -4.80 7.81 -3.12
CA PRO A 37 -4.37 6.69 -3.95
C PRO A 37 -5.14 6.58 -5.26
N ILE A 38 -6.47 6.77 -5.22
CA ILE A 38 -7.32 6.71 -6.41
C ILE A 38 -7.01 7.87 -7.35
N LEU A 39 -6.86 9.09 -6.82
CA LEU A 39 -6.53 10.27 -7.64
C LEU A 39 -5.13 10.16 -8.27
N ILE A 40 -4.14 9.70 -7.52
CA ILE A 40 -2.78 9.47 -8.01
C ILE A 40 -2.79 8.38 -9.09
N ALA A 41 -3.52 7.28 -8.87
CA ALA A 41 -3.63 6.21 -9.85
C ALA A 41 -4.34 6.64 -11.12
N LEU A 42 -5.39 7.46 -11.01
CA LEU A 42 -6.09 8.04 -12.15
C LEU A 42 -5.16 8.93 -12.97
N LEU A 43 -4.42 9.82 -12.29
CA LEU A 43 -3.45 10.71 -12.93
C LEU A 43 -2.32 9.92 -13.62
N LEU A 44 -1.75 8.92 -12.95
CA LEU A 44 -0.74 8.04 -13.54
C LEU A 44 -1.27 7.27 -14.75
N SER A 45 -2.50 6.76 -14.68
CA SER A 45 -3.11 5.99 -15.78
C SER A 45 -3.40 6.86 -17.00
N ILE A 46 -3.73 8.14 -16.81
CA ILE A 46 -3.92 9.09 -17.92
C ILE A 46 -2.58 9.47 -18.56
N ILE A 47 -1.53 9.66 -17.76
CA ILE A 47 -0.21 10.10 -18.26
C ILE A 47 0.58 8.96 -18.90
N ILE A 48 0.57 7.78 -18.28
CA ILE A 48 1.40 6.64 -18.68
C ILE A 48 0.63 5.69 -19.60
N GLY A 49 -0.68 5.54 -19.40
CA GLY A 49 -1.46 4.50 -20.05
C GLY A 49 -1.00 3.11 -19.63
N ILE A 50 -0.71 2.25 -20.61
CA ILE A 50 -0.14 0.92 -20.39
C ILE A 50 1.39 1.08 -20.29
N PRO A 51 2.01 0.77 -19.13
CA PRO A 51 3.45 0.91 -18.97
C PRO A 51 4.22 -0.05 -19.88
N ASN A 52 5.40 0.39 -20.33
CA ASN A 52 6.33 -0.46 -21.08
C ASN A 52 7.10 -1.44 -20.17
N ASP A 53 7.80 -2.39 -20.77
CA ASP A 53 8.56 -3.42 -20.06
C ASP A 53 9.59 -2.84 -19.08
N ASN A 54 10.21 -1.71 -19.42
CA ASN A 54 11.16 -1.02 -18.55
C ASN A 54 10.49 -0.53 -17.26
N LEU A 55 9.32 0.11 -17.36
CA LEU A 55 8.55 0.58 -16.19
C LEU A 55 8.03 -0.59 -15.36
N VAL A 56 7.53 -1.65 -16.01
CA VAL A 56 7.09 -2.87 -15.33
C VAL A 56 8.25 -3.47 -14.53
N ASN A 57 9.44 -3.55 -15.12
CA ASN A 57 10.63 -4.05 -14.42
C ASN A 57 11.01 -3.16 -13.22
N ILE A 58 10.99 -1.83 -13.38
CA ILE A 58 11.23 -0.89 -12.27
C ILE A 58 10.23 -1.11 -11.13
N PHE A 59 8.94 -1.26 -11.44
CA PHE A 59 7.91 -1.54 -10.43
C PHE A 59 8.16 -2.86 -9.71
N ALA A 60 8.49 -3.93 -10.43
CA ALA A 60 8.80 -5.23 -9.85
C ALA A 60 10.02 -5.16 -8.92
N ILE A 61 11.08 -4.48 -9.33
CA ILE A 61 12.29 -4.27 -8.53
C ILE A 61 11.96 -3.48 -7.26
N CYS A 62 11.25 -2.36 -7.37
CA CYS A 62 10.85 -1.55 -6.21
C CYS A 62 10.03 -2.36 -5.20
N LEU A 63 9.04 -3.13 -5.67
CA LEU A 63 8.21 -3.98 -4.80
C LEU A 63 9.04 -5.06 -4.11
N SER A 64 9.97 -5.70 -4.81
CA SER A 64 10.87 -6.70 -4.24
C SER A 64 11.76 -6.12 -3.13
N VAL A 65 12.35 -4.94 -3.39
CA VAL A 65 13.15 -4.20 -2.39
C VAL A 65 12.30 -3.83 -1.17
N PHE A 66 11.07 -3.37 -1.39
CA PHE A 66 10.14 -3.04 -0.30
C PHE A 66 9.84 -4.25 0.59
N VAL A 67 9.55 -5.42 0.02
CA VAL A 67 9.33 -6.65 0.81
C VAL A 67 10.53 -6.93 1.73
N GLY A 68 11.75 -6.88 1.20
CA GLY A 68 12.97 -7.11 1.99
C GLY A 68 13.17 -6.06 3.09
N LEU A 69 12.96 -4.78 2.77
CA LEU A 69 13.08 -3.68 3.74
C LEU A 69 12.05 -3.80 4.87
N PHE A 70 10.81 -4.15 4.54
CA PHE A 70 9.77 -4.30 5.56
C PHE A 70 9.97 -5.52 6.45
N LEU A 71 10.53 -6.62 5.94
CA LEU A 71 10.92 -7.75 6.78
C LEU A 71 12.00 -7.35 7.80
N ASN A 72 13.01 -6.59 7.36
CA ASN A 72 14.03 -6.05 8.27
C ASN A 72 13.42 -5.09 9.32
N LEU A 73 12.47 -4.25 8.89
CA LEU A 73 11.77 -3.33 9.77
C LEU A 73 10.88 -4.07 10.79
N LEU A 74 10.26 -5.17 10.39
CA LEU A 74 9.45 -6.01 11.26
C LEU A 74 10.30 -6.58 12.40
N VAL A 75 11.48 -7.12 12.06
CA VAL A 75 12.45 -7.64 13.03
C VAL A 75 12.90 -6.53 13.99
N LEU A 76 13.15 -5.32 13.49
CA LEU A 76 13.50 -4.17 14.33
C LEU A 76 12.40 -3.85 15.36
N ILE A 77 11.14 -3.82 14.93
CA ILE A 77 10.01 -3.54 15.83
C ILE A 77 9.85 -4.63 16.89
N ILE A 78 10.06 -5.90 16.52
CA ILE A 78 10.04 -7.02 17.50
C ILE A 78 11.16 -6.83 18.53
N SER A 79 12.37 -6.48 18.09
CA SER A 79 13.49 -6.20 19.00
C SER A 79 13.17 -5.07 19.99
N PHE A 80 12.47 -4.03 19.54
CA PHE A 80 12.00 -2.97 20.43
C PHE A 80 10.89 -3.43 21.37
N ALA A 81 9.97 -4.27 20.91
CA ALA A 81 8.93 -4.83 21.78
C ALA A 81 9.52 -5.68 22.92
N GLU A 82 10.59 -6.43 22.66
CA GLU A 82 11.30 -7.24 23.66
C GLU A 82 12.12 -6.39 24.64
N ASN A 83 12.51 -5.18 24.27
CA ASN A 83 13.31 -4.31 25.11
C ASN A 83 12.49 -3.76 26.29
N LYS A 84 12.86 -4.17 27.51
CA LYS A 84 12.21 -3.76 28.77
C LYS A 84 12.75 -2.42 29.26
N LEU A 85 12.39 -1.35 28.57
CA LEU A 85 12.61 0.00 29.09
C LEU A 85 11.55 0.31 30.16
N ASN A 86 11.96 0.88 31.29
CA ASN A 86 11.05 1.40 32.33
C ASN A 86 10.50 2.76 31.86
N ILE A 87 9.52 2.68 30.96
CA ILE A 87 8.87 3.81 30.29
C ILE A 87 7.67 4.22 31.13
N LYS A 88 7.45 5.53 31.35
CA LYS A 88 6.30 6.01 32.14
C LYS A 88 4.99 5.74 31.42
N ASP A 89 5.02 5.78 30.09
CA ASP A 89 3.87 5.57 29.21
C ASP A 89 3.90 4.19 28.50
N ILE A 90 3.89 3.12 29.30
CA ILE A 90 3.95 1.73 28.80
C ILE A 90 2.78 1.42 27.85
N LYS A 91 1.59 1.99 28.11
CA LYS A 91 0.38 1.72 27.33
C LYS A 91 0.46 2.33 25.93
N ASN A 92 0.77 3.63 25.81
CA ASN A 92 0.86 4.25 24.48
C ASN A 92 2.03 3.65 23.68
N ARG A 93 3.13 3.29 24.35
CA ARG A 93 4.23 2.58 23.69
C ARG A 93 3.79 1.23 23.12
N ALA A 94 3.13 0.40 23.93
CA ALA A 94 2.68 -0.91 23.49
C ALA A 94 1.71 -0.80 22.32
N GLU A 95 0.79 0.17 22.38
CA GLU A 95 -0.14 0.46 21.29
C GLU A 95 0.58 0.92 20.01
N LEU A 96 1.53 1.86 20.10
CA LEU A 96 2.29 2.33 18.95
C LEU A 96 3.12 1.20 18.30
N LEU A 97 3.73 0.33 19.11
CA LEU A 97 4.45 -0.83 18.63
C LEU A 97 3.53 -1.84 17.94
N GLU A 98 2.39 -2.17 18.55
CA GLU A 98 1.40 -3.09 17.98
C GLU A 98 0.83 -2.54 16.66
N GLN A 99 0.43 -1.27 16.64
CA GLN A 99 -0.09 -0.60 15.45
C GLN A 99 0.96 -0.53 14.33
N THR A 100 2.23 -0.31 14.68
CA THR A 100 3.34 -0.27 13.70
C THR A 100 3.63 -1.68 13.17
N PHE A 101 3.61 -2.69 14.04
CA PHE A 101 3.75 -4.09 13.66
C PHE A 101 2.71 -4.50 12.61
N TYR A 102 1.42 -4.31 12.87
CA TYR A 102 0.38 -4.68 11.91
C TYR A 102 0.52 -3.93 10.57
N ASN A 103 0.93 -2.65 10.61
CA ASN A 103 1.13 -1.89 9.38
C ASN A 103 2.31 -2.41 8.55
N ILE A 104 3.43 -2.77 9.19
CA ILE A 104 4.56 -3.36 8.48
C ILE A 104 4.14 -4.71 7.88
N THR A 105 3.50 -5.58 8.67
CA THR A 105 3.01 -6.88 8.18
C THR A 105 2.02 -6.73 7.04
N TYR A 106 1.08 -5.78 7.13
CA TYR A 106 0.16 -5.43 6.05
C TYR A 106 0.91 -5.01 4.80
N THR A 107 1.92 -4.16 4.94
CA THR A 107 2.65 -3.64 3.78
C THR A 107 3.43 -4.75 3.08
N ILE A 108 4.04 -5.68 3.82
CA ILE A 108 4.67 -6.90 3.25
C ILE A 108 3.66 -7.68 2.40
N VAL A 109 2.49 -7.96 2.98
CA VAL A 109 1.43 -8.73 2.31
C VAL A 109 0.95 -8.01 1.05
N ILE A 110 0.65 -6.70 1.14
CA ILE A 110 0.17 -5.91 0.01
C ILE A 110 1.24 -5.73 -1.07
N SER A 111 2.52 -5.64 -0.72
CA SER A 111 3.61 -5.66 -1.70
C SER A 111 3.61 -6.96 -2.51
N LEU A 112 3.42 -8.11 -1.86
CA LEU A 112 3.32 -9.41 -2.55
C LEU A 112 2.07 -9.49 -3.43
N PHE A 113 0.92 -9.00 -2.95
CA PHE A 113 -0.28 -8.90 -3.80
C PHE A 113 -0.08 -7.97 -4.99
N ALA A 114 0.55 -6.81 -4.80
CA ALA A 114 0.85 -5.87 -5.87
C ALA A 114 1.75 -6.51 -6.94
N LEU A 115 2.74 -7.31 -6.54
CA LEU A 115 3.58 -8.07 -7.46
C LEU A 115 2.76 -9.11 -8.24
N GLY A 116 1.83 -9.80 -7.57
CA GLY A 116 0.88 -10.71 -8.21
C GLY A 116 -0.02 -9.99 -9.23
N ILE A 117 -0.57 -8.82 -8.88
CA ILE A 117 -1.37 -7.99 -9.78
C ILE A 117 -0.54 -7.54 -10.98
N LEU A 118 0.70 -7.10 -10.76
CA LEU A 118 1.62 -6.70 -11.83
C LEU A 118 1.93 -7.87 -12.78
N PHE A 119 2.12 -9.08 -12.23
CA PHE A 119 2.26 -10.29 -13.03
C PHE A 119 1.01 -10.54 -13.89
N LEU A 120 -0.19 -10.51 -13.28
CA LEU A 120 -1.46 -10.67 -13.99
C LEU A 120 -1.63 -9.61 -15.09
N ALA A 121 -1.21 -8.36 -14.86
CA ALA A 121 -1.30 -7.29 -15.86
C ALA A 121 -0.53 -7.59 -17.16
N ASN A 122 0.52 -8.40 -17.08
CA ASN A 122 1.37 -8.78 -18.21
C ASN A 122 0.96 -10.11 -18.88
N VAL A 123 -0.05 -10.80 -18.35
CA VAL A 123 -0.58 -12.04 -18.93
C VAL A 123 -1.77 -11.70 -19.86
N LYS A 124 -1.72 -12.19 -21.10
CA LYS A 124 -2.85 -12.07 -22.04
C LYS A 124 -3.91 -13.12 -21.72
N PHE A 125 -5.00 -12.71 -21.06
CA PHE A 125 -6.07 -13.62 -20.64
C PHE A 125 -7.09 -13.97 -21.72
N LEU A 126 -7.42 -13.04 -22.63
CA LEU A 126 -8.43 -13.29 -23.68
C LEU A 126 -7.77 -13.55 -25.04
N PRO A 127 -8.42 -14.35 -25.90
CA PRO A 127 -7.98 -14.53 -27.29
C PRO A 127 -7.95 -13.18 -28.02
N THR A 128 -6.90 -12.96 -28.80
CA THR A 128 -6.61 -11.73 -29.56
C THR A 128 -7.65 -11.37 -30.62
N ASP A 129 -8.57 -12.27 -30.90
CA ASP A 129 -9.46 -12.22 -32.05
C ASP A 129 -10.77 -11.47 -31.74
N LEU A 130 -11.00 -11.17 -30.45
CA LEU A 130 -12.13 -10.38 -29.98
C LEU A 130 -11.84 -8.89 -30.16
N VAL A 131 -12.33 -8.35 -31.27
CA VAL A 131 -12.20 -6.92 -31.62
C VAL A 131 -13.58 -6.27 -31.56
N PHE A 132 -13.72 -5.20 -30.78
CA PHE A 132 -14.92 -4.36 -30.83
C PHE A 132 -14.77 -3.36 -31.99
N SER A 133 -15.67 -3.43 -32.97
CA SER A 133 -15.77 -2.44 -34.05
C SER A 133 -17.17 -1.85 -34.03
N TYR A 134 -17.26 -0.54 -33.86
CA TYR A 134 -18.52 0.20 -33.90
C TYR A 134 -18.45 1.24 -35.01
N GLU A 135 -19.25 1.04 -36.04
CA GLU A 135 -19.41 2.00 -37.12
C GLU A 135 -20.84 2.55 -37.07
N LYS A 136 -20.99 3.86 -36.86
CA LYS A 136 -22.29 4.53 -36.93
C LYS A 136 -22.14 5.79 -37.76
N THR A 137 -22.98 5.90 -38.80
CA THR A 137 -23.05 7.08 -39.66
C THR A 137 -24.11 8.04 -39.13
N LEU A 138 -23.71 9.25 -38.77
CA LEU A 138 -24.61 10.32 -38.31
C LEU A 138 -24.39 11.54 -39.20
N TRP A 139 -25.44 11.93 -39.94
CA TRP A 139 -25.57 13.16 -40.73
C TRP A 139 -24.33 13.53 -41.58
N GLU A 140 -23.80 12.58 -42.35
CA GLU A 140 -22.62 12.71 -43.25
C GLU A 140 -21.24 12.61 -42.59
N THR A 141 -21.15 12.51 -41.27
CA THR A 141 -19.89 12.17 -40.59
C THR A 141 -19.79 10.68 -40.27
N LYS A 142 -18.73 10.04 -40.80
CA LYS A 142 -18.33 8.69 -40.38
C LYS A 142 -17.46 8.83 -39.12
N ILE A 143 -18.04 8.52 -37.96
CA ILE A 143 -17.26 8.32 -36.74
C ILE A 143 -16.75 6.88 -36.79
N HIS A 144 -15.51 6.69 -37.22
CA HIS A 144 -14.79 5.43 -37.05
C HIS A 144 -14.12 5.44 -35.69
N ILE A 145 -14.59 4.57 -34.79
CA ILE A 145 -13.81 4.22 -33.60
C ILE A 145 -12.83 3.13 -34.04
N GLU A 146 -11.53 3.39 -33.86
CA GLU A 146 -10.48 2.40 -34.14
C GLU A 146 -10.75 1.09 -33.38
N LYS A 147 -10.28 -0.02 -33.96
CA LYS A 147 -10.41 -1.36 -33.39
C LYS A 147 -9.83 -1.40 -31.97
N LEU A 148 -10.69 -1.47 -30.97
CA LEU A 148 -10.29 -1.60 -29.58
C LEU A 148 -10.29 -3.09 -29.20
N GLU A 149 -9.13 -3.63 -28.90
CA GLU A 149 -9.00 -5.01 -28.43
C GLU A 149 -9.49 -5.09 -26.99
N TYR A 150 -10.38 -6.04 -26.67
CA TYR A 150 -10.87 -6.23 -25.29
C TYR A 150 -9.72 -6.47 -24.29
N ASN A 151 -8.63 -7.07 -24.75
CA ASN A 151 -7.41 -7.25 -23.99
C ASN A 151 -6.82 -5.91 -23.50
N GLN A 152 -6.82 -4.87 -24.33
CA GLN A 152 -6.25 -3.57 -23.96
C GLN A 152 -7.04 -2.90 -22.83
N ILE A 153 -8.38 -2.99 -22.88
CA ILE A 153 -9.25 -2.44 -21.82
C ILE A 153 -9.02 -3.18 -20.50
N LEU A 154 -8.96 -4.51 -20.55
CA LEU A 154 -8.72 -5.34 -19.36
C LEU A 154 -7.34 -5.06 -18.76
N THR A 155 -6.31 -4.99 -19.59
CA THR A 155 -4.95 -4.60 -19.17
C THR A 155 -4.93 -3.22 -18.52
N LEU A 156 -5.63 -2.23 -19.10
CA LEU A 156 -5.74 -0.89 -18.52
C LEU A 156 -6.40 -0.90 -17.13
N ILE A 157 -7.49 -1.67 -16.96
CA ILE A 157 -8.17 -1.82 -15.67
C ILE A 157 -7.24 -2.45 -14.63
N ILE A 158 -6.51 -3.51 -15.00
CA ILE A 158 -5.57 -4.16 -14.07
C ILE A 158 -4.43 -3.21 -13.69
N TYR A 159 -3.86 -2.44 -14.63
CA TYR A 159 -2.84 -1.44 -14.31
C TYR A 159 -3.38 -0.29 -13.45
N PHE A 160 -4.63 0.13 -13.64
CA PHE A 160 -5.26 1.11 -12.76
C PHE A 160 -5.38 0.59 -11.32
N ILE A 161 -5.79 -0.68 -11.15
CA ILE A 161 -5.84 -1.34 -9.85
C ILE A 161 -4.43 -1.43 -9.25
N PHE A 162 -3.44 -1.85 -10.03
CA PHE A 162 -2.04 -1.89 -9.61
C PHE A 162 -1.56 -0.53 -9.12
N ASN A 163 -1.76 0.54 -9.90
CA ASN A 163 -1.34 1.90 -9.56
C ASN A 163 -2.03 2.40 -8.28
N THR A 164 -3.30 2.02 -8.06
CA THR A 164 -4.03 2.36 -6.83
C THR A 164 -3.42 1.67 -5.61
N VAL A 165 -3.14 0.38 -5.72
CA VAL A 165 -2.48 -0.40 -4.65
C VAL A 165 -1.08 0.13 -4.39
N PHE A 166 -0.30 0.42 -5.44
CA PHE A 166 1.04 0.97 -5.34
C PHE A 166 1.06 2.34 -4.65
N ALA A 167 0.17 3.26 -5.05
CA ALA A 167 0.04 4.56 -4.39
C ALA A 167 -0.36 4.43 -2.91
N HIS A 168 -1.29 3.53 -2.60
CA HIS A 168 -1.68 3.23 -1.22
C HIS A 168 -0.51 2.66 -0.39
N LEU A 169 0.34 1.82 -0.98
CA LEU A 169 1.55 1.27 -0.36
C LEU A 169 2.53 2.39 0.02
N ILE A 170 2.80 3.32 -0.90
CA ILE A 170 3.70 4.47 -0.64
C ILE A 170 3.17 5.32 0.54
N LEU A 171 1.87 5.60 0.59
CA LEU A 171 1.29 6.35 1.71
C LEU A 171 1.36 5.59 3.04
N THR A 172 1.20 4.26 2.99
CA THR A 172 1.35 3.41 4.18
C THR A 172 2.78 3.39 4.68
N LEU A 173 3.78 3.36 3.78
CA LEU A 173 5.19 3.51 4.12
C LEU A 173 5.45 4.84 4.85
N LEU A 174 4.92 5.96 4.35
CA LEU A 174 5.06 7.26 5.01
C LEU A 174 4.45 7.27 6.42
N MET A 175 3.31 6.60 6.60
CA MET A 175 2.72 6.44 7.94
C MET A 175 3.62 5.64 8.88
N ILE A 176 4.17 4.51 8.42
CA ILE A 176 5.07 3.66 9.22
C ILE A 176 6.29 4.47 9.66
N ILE A 177 6.91 5.21 8.74
CA ILE A 177 8.06 6.08 9.05
C ILE A 177 7.68 7.11 10.13
N LYS A 178 6.52 7.76 10.00
CA LYS A 178 6.04 8.74 10.98
C LYS A 178 5.81 8.11 12.36
N ARG A 179 5.24 6.90 12.43
CA ARG A 179 5.02 6.17 13.70
C ARG A 179 6.33 5.81 14.38
N ILE A 180 7.28 5.28 13.61
CA ILE A 180 8.62 4.93 14.10
C ILE A 180 9.35 6.18 14.61
N PHE A 181 9.30 7.28 13.87
CA PHE A 181 9.87 8.55 14.31
C PHE A 181 9.30 9.01 15.67
N HIS A 182 7.97 8.92 15.84
CA HIS A 182 7.34 9.30 17.10
C HIS A 182 7.75 8.37 18.26
N LEU A 183 7.80 7.06 18.01
CA LEU A 183 8.26 6.07 18.98
C LEU A 183 9.69 6.39 19.45
N PHE A 184 10.62 6.62 18.53
CA PHE A 184 12.00 7.00 18.85
C PHE A 184 12.09 8.30 19.64
N LYS A 185 11.28 9.30 19.28
CA LYS A 185 11.27 10.58 19.97
C LYS A 185 10.88 10.40 21.45
N VAL A 186 9.84 9.64 21.73
CA VAL A 186 9.39 9.34 23.10
C VAL A 186 10.49 8.61 23.89
N GLU A 187 11.13 7.60 23.30
CA GLU A 187 12.21 6.86 23.97
C GLU A 187 13.43 7.75 24.28
N ILE A 188 13.83 8.63 23.37
CA ILE A 188 14.93 9.58 23.59
C ILE A 188 14.61 10.55 24.73
N GLU A 189 13.40 11.12 24.73
CA GLU A 189 12.96 12.07 25.76
C GLU A 189 12.96 11.43 27.15
N GLU A 190 12.51 10.19 27.28
CA GLU A 190 12.54 9.47 28.56
C GLU A 190 13.95 9.09 29.03
N ILE A 191 14.82 8.66 28.11
CA ILE A 191 16.23 8.35 28.44
C ILE A 191 16.91 9.62 28.98
N ASN A 192 16.68 10.77 28.35
CA ASN A 192 17.24 12.05 28.77
C ASN A 192 16.62 12.55 30.08
N GLY A 193 15.30 12.40 30.25
CA GLY A 193 14.61 12.74 31.50
C GLY A 193 15.12 11.93 32.70
N ASN A 194 15.30 10.62 32.53
CA ASN A 194 15.83 9.73 33.57
C ASN A 194 17.28 10.06 33.96
N LYS A 195 18.10 10.57 33.01
CA LYS A 195 19.47 11.04 33.32
C LYS A 195 19.47 12.30 34.19
N ASN A 196 18.52 13.22 33.97
CA ASN A 196 18.44 14.47 34.74
C ASN A 196 17.91 14.27 36.17
N THR A 197 17.10 13.24 36.43
CA THR A 197 16.63 12.89 37.79
C THR A 197 17.65 12.13 38.64
N ARG A 198 18.76 11.68 38.05
CA ARG A 198 19.84 10.93 38.74
C ARG A 198 21.08 11.78 39.03
N LYS A 199 21.06 13.07 38.70
CA LYS A 199 22.05 14.08 39.11
C LYS A 199 21.48 14.92 40.24
#